data_AF-A7ST83-F1
#
_entry.id   AF-A7ST83-F1
#
_cell.length_a   1.000
_cell.length_b   1.000
_cell.length_c   1.000
_cell.angle_alpha   90.00
_cell.angle_beta   90.00
_cell.angle_gamma   90.00
#
_symmetry.space_group_name_H-M   'P 1'
#
loop_
_entity.id
_entity.type
_entity.pdbx_description
1 polymer ?
#
loop_
_entity_poly.entity_id
_entity_poly.type
_entity_poly.pdbx_seq_one_letter_code
_entity_poly.pdbx_strand_id
1 'polypeptide(L)'
;CSLRCRGGGSSTCSLRCRGGGSSTCSLRCRGGGSSTCSLRCRGGGRSTCSLRCRGGGSSTCSLRCRGGGRSTCSLRCRGGGSSTCSLRCRGGGSSTCSLRCRGGGSSTCSLRCRGGGSSTCSLRCRGGGSSTCSLRCRGGGSSTCSLRCRGGGRSTCSLRCRGGGSSTCSLRCRGGGSSTCSLRCRGGGSSTCSLDAGEGAVPHVP
;
A
#
# COMPACT_ATOMS: atom_id res chain seq x y z
N CYS A 1 -15.41 -17.44 38.42
CA CYS A 1 -14.67 -16.84 37.28
C CYS A 1 -13.18 -17.01 37.54
N SER A 2 -12.44 -17.75 36.70
CA SER A 2 -11.01 -18.01 36.96
C SER A 2 -10.14 -16.83 36.52
N LEU A 3 -9.17 -16.42 37.34
CA LEU A 3 -8.22 -15.35 36.96
C LEU A 3 -7.40 -15.75 35.72
N ARG A 4 -7.06 -17.04 35.60
CA ARG A 4 -6.24 -17.60 34.52
C ARG A 4 -6.80 -18.93 34.08
N CYS A 5 -6.85 -19.18 32.77
CA CYS A 5 -7.16 -20.50 32.23
C CYS A 5 -6.04 -21.01 31.32
N ARG A 6 -5.84 -22.33 31.37
CA ARG A 6 -4.89 -23.08 30.53
C ARG A 6 -5.59 -24.32 29.97
N GLY A 7 -5.32 -24.68 28.72
CA GLY A 7 -5.84 -25.91 28.10
C GLY A 7 -6.47 -25.68 26.72
N GLY A 8 -7.04 -26.75 26.16
CA GLY A 8 -7.88 -26.70 24.95
C GLY A 8 -9.35 -26.59 25.31
N GLY A 9 -10.13 -25.79 24.57
CA GLY A 9 -11.60 -25.71 24.73
C GLY A 9 -12.15 -24.30 24.88
N SER A 10 -13.41 -24.18 25.29
CA SER A 10 -14.08 -22.90 25.58
C SER A 10 -13.72 -22.42 26.98
N SER A 11 -13.15 -21.21 27.11
CA SER A 11 -12.71 -20.67 28.40
C SER A 11 -13.01 -19.18 28.56
N THR A 12 -13.54 -18.80 29.73
CA THR A 12 -13.81 -17.40 30.12
C THR A 12 -13.05 -17.09 31.41
N CYS A 13 -12.15 -16.11 31.38
CA CYS A 13 -11.22 -15.86 32.48
C CYS A 13 -10.94 -14.36 32.63
N SER A 14 -10.84 -13.85 33.85
CA SER A 14 -10.74 -12.40 34.08
C SER A 14 -9.43 -11.80 33.53
N LEU A 15 -8.29 -12.46 33.68
CA LEU A 15 -7.00 -11.89 33.28
C LEU A 15 -6.41 -12.53 32.02
N ARG A 16 -6.26 -13.86 32.01
CA ARG A 16 -5.42 -14.52 30.99
C ARG A 16 -5.95 -15.88 30.52
N CYS A 17 -5.98 -16.08 29.21
CA CYS A 17 -6.14 -17.41 28.60
C CYS A 17 -4.85 -17.85 27.90
N ARG A 18 -4.47 -19.12 28.04
CA ARG A 18 -3.38 -19.73 27.27
C ARG A 18 -3.79 -21.12 26.76
N GLY A 19 -3.77 -21.31 25.45
CA GLY A 19 -4.06 -22.62 24.84
C GLY A 19 -4.81 -22.52 23.52
N GLY A 20 -5.40 -23.62 23.08
CA GLY A 20 -6.20 -23.70 21.85
C GLY A 20 -7.71 -23.56 22.13
N GLY A 21 -8.48 -23.10 21.16
CA GLY A 21 -9.96 -23.09 21.24
C GLY A 21 -10.57 -21.70 21.36
N SER A 22 -11.78 -21.62 21.90
CA SER A 22 -12.54 -20.37 22.07
C SER A 22 -12.23 -19.75 23.43
N SER A 23 -11.70 -18.52 23.46
CA SER A 23 -11.28 -17.88 24.71
C SER A 23 -11.71 -16.43 24.80
N THR A 24 -12.25 -16.05 25.96
CA THR A 24 -12.63 -14.67 26.30
C THR A 24 -11.91 -14.23 27.56
N CYS A 25 -11.19 -13.11 27.50
CA CYS A 25 -10.43 -12.60 28.64
C CYS A 25 -10.25 -11.07 28.65
N SER A 26 -10.26 -10.41 29.81
CA SER A 26 -10.15 -8.94 29.84
C SER A 26 -8.76 -8.45 29.40
N LEU A 27 -7.66 -9.11 29.79
CA LEU A 27 -6.32 -8.63 29.47
C LEU A 27 -5.68 -9.36 28.28
N ARG A 28 -5.40 -10.67 28.39
CA ARG A 28 -4.46 -11.33 27.46
C ARG A 28 -4.82 -12.76 27.10
N CYS A 29 -5.04 -12.99 25.82
CA CYS A 29 -5.27 -14.32 25.28
C CYS A 29 -4.05 -14.73 24.43
N ARG A 30 -3.51 -15.95 24.63
CA ARG A 30 -2.34 -16.48 23.90
C ARG A 30 -2.57 -17.91 23.43
N GLY A 31 -2.54 -18.15 22.12
CA GLY A 31 -2.58 -19.49 21.53
C GLY A 31 -3.33 -19.51 20.20
N GLY A 32 -3.86 -20.67 19.83
CA GLY A 32 -4.60 -20.88 18.57
C GLY A 32 -6.11 -20.85 18.77
N GLY A 33 -6.89 -20.53 17.74
CA GLY A 33 -8.36 -20.63 17.76
C GLY A 33 -9.06 -19.26 17.73
N SER A 34 -10.20 -19.14 18.41
CA SER A 34 -11.01 -17.92 18.47
C SER A 34 -10.74 -17.20 19.80
N SER A 35 -10.29 -15.96 19.76
CA SER A 35 -9.94 -15.20 20.96
C SER A 35 -10.58 -13.82 20.98
N THR A 36 -11.21 -13.44 22.09
CA THR A 36 -11.71 -12.09 22.34
C THR A 36 -11.06 -11.53 23.59
N CYS A 37 -10.43 -10.35 23.49
CA CYS A 37 -9.76 -9.75 24.63
C CYS A 37 -9.64 -8.22 24.57
N SER A 38 -9.75 -7.51 25.70
CA SER A 38 -9.70 -6.03 25.66
C SER A 38 -8.29 -5.50 25.32
N LEU A 39 -7.23 -6.02 25.94
CA LEU A 39 -5.87 -5.50 25.68
C LEU A 39 -5.14 -6.23 24.53
N ARG A 40 -4.91 -7.55 24.65
CA ARG A 40 -3.94 -8.20 23.74
C ARG A 40 -4.16 -9.67 23.44
N CYS A 41 -4.32 -9.96 22.16
CA CYS A 41 -4.43 -11.33 21.66
C CYS A 41 -3.13 -11.69 20.89
N ARG A 42 -2.58 -12.88 21.14
CA ARG A 42 -1.35 -13.36 20.48
C ARG A 42 -1.44 -14.82 20.06
N GLY A 43 -1.33 -15.09 18.76
CA GLY A 43 -1.23 -16.44 18.21
C GLY A 43 -1.93 -16.56 16.87
N GLY A 44 -2.44 -17.75 16.54
CA GLY A 44 -3.08 -18.04 15.25
C GLY A 44 -4.61 -18.13 15.36
N GLY A 45 -5.33 -17.86 14.29
CA GLY A 45 -6.78 -18.06 14.21
C GLY A 45 -7.58 -16.76 14.14
N ARG A 46 -8.78 -16.74 14.72
CA ARG A 46 -9.65 -15.55 14.76
C ARG A 46 -9.39 -14.78 16.05
N SER A 47 -9.09 -13.49 15.95
CA SER A 47 -8.81 -12.65 17.13
C SER A 47 -9.50 -11.31 17.05
N THR A 48 -10.22 -10.95 18.12
CA THR A 48 -10.83 -9.62 18.30
C THR A 48 -10.25 -8.96 19.54
N CYS A 49 -9.71 -7.75 19.40
CA CYS A 49 -9.12 -7.05 20.55
C CYS A 49 -9.13 -5.53 20.44
N SER A 50 -9.29 -4.78 21.55
CA SER A 50 -9.31 -3.31 21.45
C SER A 50 -7.92 -2.71 21.15
N LEU A 51 -6.86 -3.21 21.80
CA LEU A 51 -5.52 -2.59 21.68
C LEU A 51 -4.56 -3.25 20.69
N ARG A 52 -4.35 -4.58 20.80
CA ARG A 52 -3.31 -5.22 19.96
C ARG A 52 -3.53 -6.69 19.68
N CYS A 53 -3.58 -7.03 18.40
CA CYS A 53 -3.61 -8.41 17.92
C CYS A 53 -2.26 -8.74 17.24
N ARG A 54 -1.67 -9.90 17.57
CA ARG A 54 -0.38 -10.33 16.99
C ARG A 54 -0.37 -11.81 16.62
N GLY A 55 -0.15 -12.10 15.34
CA GLY A 55 0.11 -13.45 14.84
C GLY A 55 -0.56 -13.68 13.49
N GLY A 56 -0.87 -14.93 13.16
CA GLY A 56 -1.47 -15.32 11.88
C GLY A 56 -2.99 -15.44 11.94
N GLY A 57 -3.66 -15.38 10.79
CA GLY A 57 -5.10 -15.64 10.67
C GLY A 57 -5.93 -14.37 10.46
N SER A 58 -7.14 -14.34 11.02
CA SER A 58 -8.09 -13.23 10.88
C SER A 58 -8.10 -12.40 12.16
N SER A 59 -7.79 -11.11 12.06
CA SER A 59 -7.72 -10.23 13.23
C SER A 59 -8.48 -8.92 13.05
N THR A 60 -9.25 -8.55 14.06
CA THR A 60 -9.94 -7.26 14.16
C THR A 60 -9.44 -6.53 15.39
N CYS A 61 -8.95 -5.31 15.23
CA CYS A 61 -8.45 -4.52 16.36
C CYS A 61 -8.62 -3.02 16.19
N SER A 62 -9.00 -2.27 17.22
CA SER A 62 -9.12 -0.82 17.10
C SER A 62 -7.76 -0.14 16.85
N LEU A 63 -6.71 -0.55 17.57
CA LEU A 63 -5.42 0.14 17.55
C LEU A 63 -4.34 -0.51 16.67
N ARG A 64 -4.09 -1.82 16.80
CA ARG A 64 -2.99 -2.42 16.04
C ARG A 64 -3.11 -3.93 15.76
N CYS A 65 -3.03 -4.30 14.49
CA CYS A 65 -2.76 -5.67 14.05
C CYS A 65 -1.30 -5.84 13.60
N ARG A 66 -0.67 -6.95 13.99
CA ARG A 66 0.66 -7.33 13.48
C ARG A 66 0.78 -8.83 13.18
N GLY A 67 1.02 -9.18 11.93
CA GLY A 67 1.34 -10.54 11.49
C GLY A 67 0.80 -10.84 10.10
N GLY A 68 0.52 -12.11 9.80
CA GLY A 68 0.05 -12.55 8.49
C GLY A 68 -1.45 -12.82 8.46
N GLY A 69 -2.07 -12.74 7.28
CA GLY A 69 -3.47 -13.13 7.07
C GLY A 69 -4.40 -11.94 6.84
N ARG A 70 -5.65 -12.03 7.28
CA ARG A 70 -6.67 -10.98 7.12
C ARG A 70 -6.67 -10.08 8.35
N SER A 71 -6.52 -8.77 8.17
CA SER A 71 -6.47 -7.82 9.29
C SER A 71 -7.32 -6.59 9.04
N THR A 72 -8.20 -6.26 9.99
CA THR A 72 -8.96 -5.00 10.01
C THR A 72 -8.57 -4.20 11.23
N CYS A 73 -8.17 -2.94 11.05
CA CYS A 73 -7.80 -2.08 12.18
C CYS A 73 -7.99 -0.59 11.94
N SER A 74 -8.46 0.18 12.92
CA SER A 74 -8.66 1.63 12.73
C SER A 74 -7.31 2.36 12.57
N LEU A 75 -6.31 2.08 13.42
CA LEU A 75 -5.05 2.84 13.39
C LEU A 75 -3.92 2.19 12.60
N ARG A 76 -3.63 0.89 12.77
CA ARG A 76 -2.45 0.32 12.10
C ARG A 76 -2.46 -1.19 11.88
N CYS A 77 -2.27 -1.58 10.62
CA CYS A 77 -1.91 -2.93 10.22
C CYS A 77 -0.42 -3.05 9.86
N ARG A 78 0.25 -4.11 10.31
CA ARG A 78 1.63 -4.44 9.90
C ARG A 78 1.85 -5.93 9.65
N GLY A 79 2.18 -6.30 8.43
CA GLY A 79 2.63 -7.64 8.05
C GLY A 79 2.16 -8.05 6.67
N GLY A 80 2.03 -9.34 6.41
CA GLY A 80 1.65 -9.88 5.10
C GLY A 80 0.16 -10.21 5.00
N GLY A 81 -0.37 -10.30 3.78
CA GLY A 81 -1.75 -10.73 3.52
C GLY A 81 -2.69 -9.57 3.19
N SER A 82 -3.97 -9.73 3.50
CA SER A 82 -5.01 -8.74 3.20
C SER A 82 -5.25 -7.83 4.40
N SER A 83 -5.13 -6.52 4.22
CA SER A 83 -5.27 -5.56 5.33
C SER A 83 -6.15 -4.36 4.98
N THR A 84 -7.08 -4.04 5.88
CA THR A 84 -7.91 -2.83 5.81
C THR A 84 -7.61 -1.96 7.03
N CYS A 85 -7.28 -0.69 6.82
CA CYS A 85 -6.99 0.22 7.92
C CYS A 85 -7.28 1.69 7.63
N SER A 86 -7.82 2.46 8.58
CA SER A 86 -8.09 3.88 8.33
C SER A 86 -6.79 4.70 8.19
N LEU A 87 -5.80 4.52 9.08
CA LEU A 87 -4.60 5.37 9.08
C LEU A 87 -3.35 4.77 8.40
N ARG A 88 -3.04 3.48 8.63
CA ARG A 88 -1.77 2.93 8.08
C ARG A 88 -1.72 1.42 7.90
N CYS A 89 -1.47 1.00 6.67
CA CYS A 89 -1.02 -0.36 6.35
C CYS A 89 0.50 -0.38 6.07
N ARG A 90 1.20 -1.41 6.56
CA ARG A 90 2.60 -1.66 6.22
C ARG A 90 2.93 -3.14 6.05
N GLY A 91 3.38 -3.54 4.87
CA GLY A 91 3.92 -4.87 4.60
C GLY A 91 3.63 -5.33 3.17
N GLY A 92 3.53 -6.64 2.96
CA GLY A 92 3.27 -7.24 1.65
C GLY A 92 1.81 -7.68 1.50
N GLY A 93 1.35 -7.85 0.26
CA GLY A 93 0.02 -8.37 -0.05
C GLY A 93 -0.98 -7.28 -0.46
N SER A 94 -2.26 -7.50 -0.20
CA SER A 94 -3.34 -6.58 -0.57
C SER A 94 -3.66 -5.63 0.58
N SER A 95 -3.67 -4.32 0.33
CA SER A 95 -3.93 -3.33 1.37
C SER A 95 -4.85 -2.21 0.93
N THR A 96 -5.86 -1.91 1.76
CA THR A 96 -6.75 -0.77 1.59
C THR A 96 -6.59 0.16 2.79
N CYS A 97 -6.30 1.44 2.56
CA CYS A 97 -6.14 2.41 3.64
C CYS A 97 -6.52 3.84 3.28
N SER A 98 -7.16 4.59 4.16
CA SER A 98 -7.50 5.99 3.85
C SER A 98 -6.26 6.88 3.76
N LEU A 99 -5.35 6.83 4.75
CA LEU A 99 -4.19 7.74 4.76
C LEU A 99 -2.91 7.20 4.11
N ARG A 100 -2.50 5.96 4.42
CA ARG A 100 -1.19 5.47 3.97
C ARG A 100 -1.02 3.96 3.86
N CYS A 101 -0.66 3.51 2.67
CA CYS A 101 -0.08 2.19 2.43
C CYS A 101 1.44 2.25 2.24
N ARG A 102 2.18 1.28 2.80
CA ARG A 102 3.61 1.12 2.54
C ARG A 102 4.05 -0.34 2.44
N GLY A 103 4.60 -0.74 1.30
CA GLY A 103 5.28 -2.02 1.12
C GLY A 103 5.09 -2.57 -0.29
N GLY A 104 5.05 -3.89 -0.44
CA GLY A 104 4.91 -4.57 -1.73
C GLY A 104 3.50 -5.11 -1.96
N GLY A 105 3.13 -5.38 -3.20
CA GLY A 105 1.85 -5.99 -3.57
C GLY A 105 0.82 -4.97 -4.05
N SER A 106 -0.47 -5.27 -3.85
CA SER A 106 -1.58 -4.44 -4.33
C SER A 106 -2.03 -3.47 -3.24
N SER A 107 -2.06 -2.17 -3.54
CA SER A 107 -2.39 -1.13 -2.56
C SER A 107 -3.42 -0.14 -3.10
N THR A 108 -4.50 0.09 -2.36
CA THR A 108 -5.47 1.17 -2.61
C THR A 108 -5.44 2.15 -1.45
N CYS A 109 -5.22 3.44 -1.73
CA CYS A 109 -5.19 4.46 -0.68
C CYS A 109 -5.63 5.83 -1.12
N SER A 110 -6.40 6.58 -0.33
CA SER A 110 -6.82 7.93 -0.72
C SER A 110 -5.63 8.90 -0.79
N LEU A 111 -4.76 8.92 0.23
CA LEU A 111 -3.67 9.91 0.32
C LEU A 111 -2.31 9.44 -0.20
N ARG A 112 -1.83 8.25 0.20
CA ARG A 112 -0.47 7.87 -0.17
C ARG A 112 -0.17 6.38 -0.21
N CYS A 113 0.27 5.91 -1.37
CA CYS A 113 0.94 4.62 -1.53
C CYS A 113 2.47 4.79 -1.62
N ARG A 114 3.23 3.89 -0.97
CA ARG A 114 4.69 3.83 -1.13
C ARG A 114 5.23 2.39 -1.16
N GLY A 115 5.87 2.00 -2.26
CA GLY A 115 6.65 0.77 -2.35
C GLY A 115 6.58 0.15 -3.74
N GLY A 116 6.61 -1.17 -3.83
CA GLY A 116 6.59 -1.91 -5.09
C GLY A 116 5.22 -2.54 -5.38
N GLY A 117 4.96 -2.92 -6.63
CA GLY A 117 3.74 -3.63 -7.04
C GLY A 117 2.69 -2.71 -7.64
N SER A 118 1.41 -3.09 -7.51
CA SER A 118 0.28 -2.35 -8.08
C SER A 118 -0.29 -1.37 -7.05
N SER A 119 -0.40 -0.09 -7.39
CA SER A 119 -0.89 0.94 -6.47
C SER A 119 -1.90 1.88 -7.11
N THR A 120 -3.06 2.03 -6.47
CA THR A 120 -4.06 3.05 -6.82
C THR A 120 -4.15 4.07 -5.69
N CYS A 121 -4.02 5.36 -6.01
CA CYS A 121 -4.11 6.41 -5.01
C CYS A 121 -4.64 7.74 -5.53
N SER A 122 -5.47 8.46 -4.78
CA SER A 122 -5.96 9.77 -5.26
C SER A 122 -4.84 10.82 -5.30
N LEU A 123 -4.02 10.94 -4.26
CA LEU A 123 -3.03 12.03 -4.17
C LEU A 123 -1.59 11.67 -4.54
N ARG A 124 -1.05 10.55 -4.06
CA ARG A 124 0.36 10.23 -4.34
C ARG A 124 0.74 8.75 -4.30
N CYS A 125 1.27 8.27 -5.42
CA CYS A 125 2.03 7.02 -5.49
C CYS A 125 3.55 7.29 -5.50
N ARG A 126 4.33 6.47 -4.78
CA ARG A 126 5.79 6.49 -4.85
C ARG A 126 6.43 5.09 -4.79
N GLY A 127 7.17 4.72 -5.81
CA GLY A 127 8.03 3.53 -5.80
C GLY A 127 8.09 2.86 -7.17
N GLY A 128 8.22 1.53 -7.20
CA GLY A 128 8.33 0.75 -8.42
C GLY A 128 7.02 0.03 -8.78
N GLY A 129 6.87 -0.41 -10.01
CA GLY A 129 5.73 -1.23 -10.46
C GLY A 129 4.66 -0.42 -11.19
N SER A 130 3.40 -0.88 -11.11
CA SER A 130 2.26 -0.27 -11.79
C SER A 130 1.56 0.70 -10.84
N SER A 131 1.37 1.95 -11.23
CA SER A 131 0.71 2.94 -10.38
C SER A 131 -0.28 3.83 -11.12
N THR A 132 -1.46 3.98 -10.53
CA THR A 132 -2.51 4.89 -10.98
C THR A 132 -2.74 5.94 -9.91
N CYS A 133 -2.68 7.23 -10.28
CA CYS A 133 -2.91 8.32 -9.32
C CYS A 133 -3.51 9.58 -9.93
N SER A 134 -4.42 10.27 -9.25
CA SER A 134 -4.96 11.53 -9.80
C SER A 134 -3.91 12.65 -9.81
N LEU A 135 -3.17 12.88 -8.70
CA LEU A 135 -2.24 14.02 -8.65
C LEU A 135 -0.77 13.70 -8.95
N ARG A 136 -0.19 12.62 -8.39
CA ARG A 136 1.25 12.40 -8.57
C ARG A 136 1.73 10.96 -8.46
N CYS A 137 2.40 10.50 -9.50
CA CYS A 137 3.25 9.30 -9.46
C CYS A 137 4.74 9.68 -9.40
N ARG A 138 5.52 8.99 -8.55
CA ARG A 138 6.99 9.10 -8.56
C ARG A 138 7.71 7.76 -8.41
N GLY A 139 8.52 7.38 -9.39
CA GLY A 139 9.44 6.25 -9.29
C GLY A 139 9.62 5.54 -10.62
N GLY A 140 9.78 4.22 -10.59
CA GLY A 140 10.05 3.38 -11.77
C GLY A 140 8.84 2.54 -12.16
N GLY A 141 8.78 2.05 -13.41
CA GLY A 141 7.74 1.13 -13.88
C GLY A 141 6.67 1.81 -14.72
N SER A 142 5.43 1.32 -14.65
CA SER A 142 4.30 1.83 -15.42
C SER A 142 3.46 2.78 -14.56
N SER A 143 3.26 4.02 -15.01
CA SER A 143 2.54 5.03 -14.23
C SER A 143 1.48 5.75 -15.07
N THR A 144 0.25 5.80 -14.57
CA THR A 144 -0.83 6.62 -15.13
C THR A 144 -1.20 7.71 -14.12
N CYS A 145 -1.17 8.98 -14.52
CA CYS A 145 -1.52 10.07 -13.62
C CYS A 145 -2.17 11.27 -14.30
N SER A 146 -3.18 11.91 -13.72
CA SER A 146 -3.79 13.10 -14.33
C SER A 146 -2.83 14.29 -14.33
N LEU A 147 -2.20 14.63 -13.19
CA LEU A 147 -1.38 15.85 -13.12
C LEU A 147 0.13 15.67 -13.37
N ARG A 148 0.79 14.69 -12.71
CA ARG A 148 2.25 14.57 -12.84
C ARG A 148 2.82 13.18 -12.62
N CYS A 149 3.56 12.69 -13.61
CA CYS A 149 4.49 11.57 -13.47
C CYS A 149 5.94 12.05 -13.32
N ARG A 150 6.71 11.44 -12.41
CA ARG A 150 8.16 11.68 -12.29
C ARG A 150 8.97 10.40 -12.06
N GLY A 151 9.86 10.06 -12.97
CA GLY A 151 10.85 8.99 -12.77
C GLY A 151 11.15 8.22 -14.05
N GLY A 152 11.42 6.93 -13.93
CA GLY A 152 11.82 6.06 -15.04
C GLY A 152 10.68 5.14 -15.50
N GLY A 153 10.74 4.66 -16.75
CA GLY A 153 9.81 3.63 -17.26
C GLY A 153 8.69 4.21 -18.12
N ARG A 154 7.55 3.51 -18.18
CA ARG A 154 6.40 3.90 -19.01
C ARG A 154 5.49 4.85 -18.23
N SER A 155 5.24 6.04 -18.74
CA SER A 155 4.41 7.05 -18.06
C SER A 155 3.37 7.68 -18.97
N THR A 156 2.11 7.64 -18.56
CA THR A 156 1.02 8.37 -19.22
C THR A 156 0.52 9.46 -18.27
N CYS A 157 0.45 10.71 -18.74
CA CYS A 157 -0.04 11.81 -17.91
C CYS A 157 -0.74 12.91 -18.70
N SER A 158 -1.82 13.51 -18.19
CA SER A 158 -2.47 14.62 -18.91
C SER A 158 -1.58 15.88 -18.92
N LEU A 159 -0.98 16.24 -17.78
CA LEU A 159 -0.29 17.54 -17.63
C LEU A 159 1.24 17.49 -17.75
N ARG A 160 1.92 16.59 -17.03
CA ARG A 160 3.38 16.58 -17.05
C ARG A 160 4.05 15.24 -16.78
N CYS A 161 4.91 14.83 -17.70
CA CYS A 161 5.88 13.76 -17.49
C CYS A 161 7.29 14.34 -17.26
N ARG A 162 8.03 13.80 -16.28
CA ARG A 162 9.45 14.15 -16.08
C ARG A 162 10.32 12.95 -15.72
N GLY A 163 11.31 12.63 -16.53
CA GLY A 163 12.33 11.63 -16.22
C GLY A 163 12.77 10.84 -17.44
N GLY A 164 13.13 9.57 -17.25
CA GLY A 164 13.68 8.71 -18.30
C GLY A 164 12.67 7.67 -18.82
N GLY A 165 12.81 7.22 -20.06
CA GLY A 165 12.00 6.13 -20.64
C GLY A 165 10.83 6.63 -21.48
N SER A 166 9.88 5.74 -21.76
CA SER A 166 8.74 6.03 -22.64
C SER A 166 7.68 6.88 -21.93
N SER A 167 7.38 8.06 -22.46
CA SER A 167 6.37 8.94 -21.85
C SER A 167 5.39 9.53 -22.85
N THR A 168 4.10 9.53 -22.48
CA THR A 168 3.01 10.14 -23.23
C THR A 168 2.37 11.21 -22.37
N CYS A 169 2.26 12.45 -22.89
CA CYS A 169 1.64 13.54 -22.15
C CYS A 169 0.91 14.53 -23.03
N SER A 170 -0.22 15.11 -22.59
CA SER A 170 -0.89 16.14 -23.40
C SER A 170 -0.09 17.46 -23.40
N LEU A 171 0.43 17.90 -22.24
CA LEU A 171 1.01 19.25 -22.11
C LEU A 171 2.54 19.32 -22.12
N ARG A 172 3.25 18.54 -21.30
CA ARG A 172 4.72 18.65 -21.27
C ARG A 172 5.45 17.37 -20.89
N CYS A 173 6.41 16.99 -21.72
CA CYS A 173 7.44 16.00 -21.39
C CYS A 173 8.79 16.68 -21.09
N ARG A 174 9.52 16.20 -20.07
CA ARG A 174 10.91 16.63 -19.81
C ARG A 174 11.81 15.49 -19.35
N GLY A 175 12.86 15.19 -20.09
CA GLY A 175 13.89 14.24 -19.67
C GLY A 175 14.48 13.46 -20.83
N GLY A 176 14.86 12.20 -20.57
CA GLY A 176 15.57 11.35 -21.52
C GLY A 176 14.69 10.22 -22.09
N GLY A 177 14.93 9.79 -23.33
CA GLY A 177 14.26 8.62 -23.93
C GLY A 177 13.10 8.98 -24.85
N SER A 178 12.21 8.02 -25.13
CA SER A 178 11.12 8.20 -26.08
C SER A 178 9.96 9.02 -25.48
N SER A 179 9.61 10.16 -26.06
CA SER A 179 8.49 10.96 -25.54
C SER A 179 7.55 11.46 -26.63
N THR A 180 6.25 11.35 -26.36
CA THR A 180 5.18 11.89 -27.20
C THR A 180 4.41 12.93 -26.42
N CYS A 181 4.29 14.15 -26.95
CA CYS A 181 3.56 15.21 -26.28
C CYS A 181 2.81 16.14 -27.23
N SER A 182 1.56 16.52 -26.95
CA SER A 182 0.85 17.43 -27.86
C SER A 182 1.49 18.82 -27.90
N LEU A 183 2.01 19.33 -26.79
CA LEU A 183 2.52 20.71 -26.71
C LEU A 183 4.04 20.82 -26.72
N ARG A 184 4.76 20.28 -25.71
CA ARG A 184 6.21 20.53 -25.58
C ARG A 184 6.99 19.37 -25.00
N CYS A 185 8.09 19.02 -25.67
CA CYS A 185 9.11 18.11 -25.14
C CYS A 185 10.41 18.89 -24.86
N ARG A 186 11.17 18.48 -23.84
CA ARG A 186 12.50 19.05 -23.54
C ARG A 186 13.45 17.98 -22.97
N GLY A 187 14.60 17.80 -23.58
CA GLY A 187 15.65 16.88 -23.12
C GLY A 187 16.16 15.99 -24.27
N GLY A 188 17.03 15.03 -23.96
CA GLY A 188 17.65 14.17 -24.97
C GLY A 188 16.82 12.93 -25.32
N GLY A 189 17.01 12.37 -26.51
CA GLY A 189 16.31 11.18 -27.00
C GLY A 189 15.15 11.47 -27.95
N SER A 190 14.56 10.42 -28.52
CA SER A 190 13.54 10.51 -29.55
C SER A 190 12.26 11.16 -29.03
N SER A 191 11.91 12.35 -29.52
CA SER A 191 10.73 13.10 -29.04
C SER A 191 9.85 13.55 -30.20
N THR A 192 8.54 13.38 -30.05
CA THR A 192 7.53 13.82 -31.01
C THR A 192 6.60 14.80 -30.31
N CYS A 193 6.53 16.04 -30.79
CA CYS A 193 5.61 17.04 -30.25
C CYS A 193 4.93 17.89 -31.33
N SER A 194 3.64 18.19 -31.15
CA SER A 194 2.83 18.82 -32.21
C SER A 194 3.05 20.32 -32.35
N LEU A 195 3.48 21.04 -31.30
CA LEU A 195 3.44 22.52 -31.29
C LEU A 195 4.75 23.25 -30.97
N ASP A 196 5.85 22.58 -30.62
CA ASP A 196 7.15 23.26 -30.48
C ASP A 196 8.30 22.27 -30.28
N ALA A 197 9.12 22.07 -31.31
CA ALA A 197 10.47 21.52 -31.20
C ALA A 197 11.44 22.66 -30.90
N GLY A 198 11.36 23.21 -29.69
CA GLY A 198 12.34 24.18 -29.22
C GLY A 198 13.71 23.51 -29.05
N GLU A 199 14.56 23.70 -30.06
CA GLU A 199 16.01 23.51 -30.16
C GLU A 199 16.63 22.33 -29.39
N GLY A 200 17.09 21.31 -30.12
CA GLY A 200 18.03 20.31 -29.61
C GLY A 200 17.85 18.87 -30.10
N ALA A 201 16.86 18.56 -30.95
CA ALA A 201 16.75 17.24 -31.57
C ALA A 201 17.44 17.26 -32.93
N VAL A 202 18.72 16.88 -32.96
CA VAL A 202 19.37 16.43 -34.20
C VAL A 202 18.59 15.21 -34.73
N PRO A 203 18.07 15.23 -35.96
CA PRO A 203 17.53 14.04 -36.57
C PRO A 203 18.69 13.08 -36.84
N HIS A 204 18.69 11.95 -36.14
CA HIS A 204 19.50 10.81 -36.55
C HIS A 204 18.76 10.15 -37.72
N VAL A 205 19.24 10.37 -38.92
CA VAL A 205 18.88 9.61 -40.12
C VAL A 205 19.91 8.46 -40.22
N PRO A 206 19.51 7.22 -40.56
CA PRO A 206 20.47 6.13 -40.80
C PRO A 206 21.48 6.47 -41.90
#